data_AF-L9XVH7-F1
#
_entry.id   AF-L9XVH7-F1
#
_cell.length_a   1.000
_cell.length_b   1.000
_cell.length_c   1.000
_cell.angle_alpha   90.00
_cell.angle_beta   90.00
_cell.angle_gamma   90.00
#
_symmetry.space_group_name_H-M   'P 1'
#
loop_
_entity.id
_entity.type
_entity.pdbx_description
1 polymer ?
#
loop_
_entity_poly.entity_id
_entity_poly.type
_entity_poly.pdbx_seq_one_letter_code
_entity_poly.pdbx_strand_id
1 'polypeptide(L)'
;MDRRTFITASGVSLGTLAIGTVATATEATGRFLVDRSSLRDEDRVEIVHELAPVDLLVVRSSEAELEGQGAEFAPDVRIDPNAYRPARRDSADALAEGEDLTEYQWDKRDQGLPETHDVTRGEDTRVAIIDSGIAAGHPDLEGQVDLELSRSFADDDYGVGGPYGGTHGTHVAGIVGANDDGTGVVGSAPGTELVDLRVSGPRLESRDGGELPPTYWGDTYYGSVLAALVYAAEIGCDAANLSLGWTWRMRQEGWGRFWGQAHQRVGTYARRQGTLHTHASGNWGESLQFNRDETDSSETAGGITTSSTGPVGFDPDTGEYVEPPYAPSTYTTHGVGAIDLAAPGGQGGEYEQDNVLNAIAIPDFGEDGEYLGADYGHAWLAGTSMAAPQVAGAVALVKSVDERANANQVRTTLERTASVPDEYERKYYGRGYLDTLAAVEDAAGPGRP
;
A
#
# COMPACT_ATOMS: atom_id res chain seq x y z
N MET A 1 24.65 -16.96 38.00
CA MET A 1 25.11 -15.58 37.72
C MET A 1 24.78 -15.31 36.26
N ASP A 2 23.50 -15.20 35.94
CA ASP A 2 22.64 -14.00 36.05
C ASP A 2 22.91 -13.02 34.90
N ARG A 3 22.09 -13.15 33.84
CA ARG A 3 21.95 -12.22 32.71
C ARG A 3 20.60 -11.54 32.89
N ARG A 4 20.59 -10.43 33.62
CA ARG A 4 19.46 -9.51 33.68
C ARG A 4 19.96 -8.08 33.50
N THR A 5 19.15 -7.34 32.75
CA THR A 5 18.99 -5.89 32.75
C THR A 5 19.83 -5.10 31.75
N PHE A 6 19.21 -4.77 30.61
CA PHE A 6 19.14 -3.38 30.19
C PHE A 6 17.79 -3.12 29.49
N ILE A 7 16.87 -2.52 30.22
CA ILE A 7 15.66 -1.89 29.69
C ILE A 7 16.00 -0.41 29.49
N THR A 8 15.76 0.14 28.31
CA THR A 8 15.57 1.60 28.17
C THR A 8 14.45 1.87 27.18
N ALA A 9 13.31 2.23 27.77
CA ALA A 9 12.27 3.15 27.32
C ALA A 9 11.73 3.07 25.87
N SER A 10 10.60 2.38 25.71
CA SER A 10 9.36 2.94 25.14
C SER A 10 8.19 2.28 25.86
N GLY A 11 7.30 3.09 26.42
CA GLY A 11 6.47 2.77 27.58
C GLY A 11 5.38 1.71 27.34
N VAL A 12 5.36 0.71 28.21
CA VAL A 12 4.17 -0.12 28.49
C VAL A 12 3.80 0.10 29.96
N SER A 13 2.60 0.61 30.19
CA SER A 13 2.03 0.78 31.54
C SER A 13 1.60 -0.59 32.09
N LEU A 14 2.36 -1.14 33.03
CA LEU A 14 1.99 -2.36 33.77
C LEU A 14 1.18 -1.99 35.02
N GLY A 15 -0.09 -2.40 35.01
CA GLY A 15 -0.98 -2.35 36.17
C GLY A 15 -0.63 -3.39 37.25
N THR A 16 -0.85 -3.01 38.50
CA THR A 16 -0.42 -3.66 39.74
C THR A 16 -1.05 -5.05 39.97
N LEU A 17 -0.22 -5.99 40.46
CA LEU A 17 -0.57 -7.34 40.90
C LEU A 17 -1.61 -7.41 42.04
N ALA A 18 -2.57 -8.32 41.90
CA ALA A 18 -3.28 -8.95 43.02
C ALA A 18 -3.10 -10.49 42.94
N ILE A 19 -2.77 -11.09 44.08
CA ILE A 19 -2.35 -12.49 44.25
C ILE A 19 -3.58 -13.43 44.27
N GLY A 20 -3.49 -14.56 43.55
CA GLY A 20 -4.10 -15.82 44.00
C GLY A 20 -4.95 -16.56 42.98
N THR A 21 -4.35 -17.49 42.24
CA THR A 21 -4.78 -18.88 42.02
C THR A 21 -3.85 -19.48 40.95
N VAL A 22 -3.41 -20.72 41.15
CA VAL A 22 -2.61 -21.45 40.14
C VAL A 22 -3.56 -21.81 39.00
N ALA A 23 -3.75 -20.88 38.08
CA ALA A 23 -4.23 -21.19 36.75
C ALA A 23 -3.09 -21.96 36.06
N THR A 24 -3.36 -23.18 35.61
CA THR A 24 -2.55 -23.79 34.55
C THR A 24 -2.51 -22.78 33.41
N ALA A 25 -1.36 -22.14 33.20
CA ALA A 25 -1.17 -21.23 32.10
C ALA A 25 -1.36 -22.04 30.81
N THR A 26 -2.55 -21.95 30.21
CA THR A 26 -2.70 -22.16 28.78
C THR A 26 -1.67 -21.24 28.14
N GLU A 27 -0.65 -21.82 27.50
CA GLU A 27 0.33 -21.04 26.76
C GLU A 27 -0.44 -20.13 25.79
N ALA A 28 -0.16 -18.83 25.84
CA ALA A 28 -0.88 -17.88 24.99
C ALA A 28 -0.50 -18.19 23.53
N THR A 29 -1.48 -18.57 22.72
CA THR A 29 -1.29 -18.78 21.29
C THR A 29 -1.18 -17.42 20.61
N GLY A 30 -0.12 -17.22 19.83
CA GLY A 30 0.12 -16.03 19.02
C GLY A 30 0.19 -16.36 17.54
N ARG A 31 0.31 -15.31 16.71
CA ARG A 31 0.53 -15.45 15.26
C ARG A 31 2.01 -15.31 14.96
N PHE A 32 2.55 -16.20 14.13
CA PHE A 32 3.98 -16.28 13.81
C PHE A 32 4.21 -16.46 12.32
N LEU A 33 5.26 -15.82 11.80
CA LEU A 33 5.84 -16.14 10.52
C LEU A 33 6.92 -17.20 10.73
N VAL A 34 6.85 -18.29 9.98
CA VAL A 34 7.67 -19.50 10.16
C VAL A 34 8.34 -19.88 8.84
N ASP A 35 9.62 -20.21 8.87
CA ASP A 35 10.29 -20.84 7.73
C ASP A 35 9.80 -22.29 7.64
N ARG A 36 9.01 -22.59 6.60
CA ARG A 36 8.35 -23.90 6.43
C ARG A 36 9.36 -25.04 6.46
N SER A 37 10.54 -24.85 5.88
CA SER A 37 11.57 -25.89 5.78
C SER A 37 12.15 -26.31 7.14
N SER A 38 12.00 -25.46 8.16
CA SER A 38 12.46 -25.72 9.53
C SER A 38 11.40 -26.39 10.40
N LEU A 39 10.13 -26.37 10.00
CA LEU A 39 9.01 -26.93 10.74
C LEU A 39 8.92 -28.44 10.51
N ARG A 40 8.86 -29.23 11.59
CA ARG A 40 8.90 -30.71 11.48
C ARG A 40 7.54 -31.33 11.17
N ASP A 41 6.47 -30.73 11.66
CA ASP A 41 5.13 -31.29 11.59
C ASP A 41 4.08 -30.18 11.48
N GLU A 42 3.62 -29.91 10.25
CA GLU A 42 2.61 -28.89 9.95
C GLU A 42 1.25 -29.20 10.61
N ASP A 43 0.94 -30.46 10.93
CA ASP A 43 -0.33 -30.85 11.55
C ASP A 43 -0.46 -30.37 13.01
N ARG A 44 0.63 -29.86 13.60
CA ARG A 44 0.70 -29.38 14.99
C ARG A 44 0.51 -27.87 15.13
N VAL A 45 0.30 -27.15 14.03
CA VAL A 45 0.07 -25.70 14.02
C VAL A 45 -1.17 -25.39 13.20
N GLU A 46 -1.86 -24.30 13.54
CA GLU A 46 -2.95 -23.80 12.71
C GLU A 46 -2.36 -22.90 11.62
N ILE A 47 -2.46 -23.31 10.36
CA ILE A 47 -1.99 -22.48 9.23
C ILE A 47 -3.02 -21.39 8.94
N VAL A 48 -2.58 -20.13 9.03
CA VAL A 48 -3.36 -18.94 8.67
C VAL A 48 -3.16 -18.62 7.18
N HIS A 49 -1.90 -18.55 6.75
CA HIS A 49 -1.54 -18.34 5.36
C HIS A 49 -0.39 -19.26 4.95
N GLU A 50 -0.52 -19.87 3.78
CA GLU A 50 0.53 -20.66 3.16
C GLU A 50 1.16 -19.84 2.03
N LEU A 51 2.47 -19.58 2.13
CA LEU A 51 3.25 -18.87 1.11
C LEU A 51 4.22 -19.89 0.49
N ALA A 52 3.66 -20.95 -0.09
CA ALA A 52 4.40 -22.13 -0.53
C ALA A 52 5.58 -21.84 -1.47
N PRO A 53 5.48 -20.93 -2.48
CA PRO A 53 6.59 -20.66 -3.39
C PRO A 53 7.86 -20.06 -2.75
N VAL A 54 7.76 -19.58 -1.51
CA VAL A 54 8.86 -18.97 -0.75
C VAL A 54 9.16 -19.70 0.56
N ASP A 55 8.63 -20.91 0.75
CA ASP A 55 8.83 -21.73 1.96
C ASP A 55 8.55 -20.97 3.26
N LEU A 56 7.45 -20.20 3.29
CA LEU A 56 6.98 -19.48 4.48
C LEU A 56 5.55 -19.90 4.84
N LEU A 57 5.27 -19.92 6.14
CA LEU A 57 3.92 -20.07 6.69
C LEU A 57 3.63 -18.92 7.66
N VAL A 58 2.39 -18.45 7.68
CA VAL A 58 1.83 -17.71 8.81
C VAL A 58 0.97 -18.68 9.59
N VAL A 59 1.23 -18.83 10.89
CA VAL A 59 0.56 -19.82 11.74
C VAL A 59 0.07 -19.23 13.05
N ARG A 60 -0.97 -19.82 13.65
CA ARG A 60 -1.30 -19.66 15.07
C ARG A 60 -0.71 -20.83 15.86
N SER A 61 0.11 -20.54 16.86
CA SER A 61 0.78 -21.54 17.72
C SER A 61 1.29 -20.91 19.02
N SER A 62 1.93 -21.69 19.90
CA SER A 62 2.73 -21.16 21.00
C SER A 62 4.22 -21.15 20.64
N GLU A 63 5.00 -20.24 21.24
CA GLU A 63 6.46 -20.23 21.04
C GLU A 63 7.09 -21.56 21.46
N ALA A 64 6.63 -22.16 22.56
CA ALA A 64 7.16 -23.43 23.05
C ALA A 64 6.89 -24.61 22.09
N GLU A 65 5.75 -24.62 21.42
CA GLU A 65 5.44 -25.59 20.37
C GLU A 65 6.40 -25.42 19.17
N LEU A 66 6.57 -24.19 18.68
CA LEU A 66 7.48 -23.90 17.56
C LEU A 66 8.95 -24.22 17.92
N GLU A 67 9.41 -23.84 19.11
CA GLU A 67 10.73 -24.20 19.65
C GLU A 67 10.90 -25.71 19.81
N GLY A 68 9.87 -26.41 20.29
CA GLY A 68 9.86 -27.86 20.45
C GLY A 68 9.97 -28.62 19.12
N GLN A 69 9.44 -28.03 18.05
CA GLN A 69 9.64 -28.50 16.68
C GLN A 69 11.00 -28.11 16.10
N GLY A 70 11.69 -27.13 16.68
CA GLY A 70 12.94 -26.59 16.16
C GLY A 70 12.75 -25.65 14.97
N ALA A 71 11.59 -25.02 14.87
CA ALA A 71 11.27 -24.10 13.80
C ALA A 71 12.06 -22.78 13.94
N GLU A 72 12.42 -22.18 12.81
CA GLU A 72 12.86 -20.80 12.69
C GLU A 72 11.63 -19.92 12.50
N PHE A 73 11.40 -18.98 13.41
CA PHE A 73 10.20 -18.16 13.41
C PHE A 73 10.45 -16.76 13.97
N ALA A 74 9.51 -15.87 13.66
CA ALA A 74 9.35 -14.58 14.31
C ALA A 74 7.86 -14.31 14.53
N PRO A 75 7.47 -13.52 15.56
CA PRO A 75 6.10 -13.06 15.70
C PRO A 75 5.63 -12.37 14.44
N ASP A 76 4.39 -12.62 14.08
CA ASP A 76 3.73 -11.86 13.03
C ASP A 76 3.24 -10.54 13.64
N VAL A 77 3.98 -9.47 13.32
CA VAL A 77 3.77 -8.16 13.92
C VAL A 77 2.56 -7.49 13.30
N ARG A 78 1.64 -7.09 14.18
CA ARG A 78 0.48 -6.27 13.86
C ARG A 78 0.84 -4.80 13.96
N ILE A 79 0.30 -3.98 13.08
CA ILE A 79 0.43 -2.53 13.21
C ILE A 79 -0.59 -2.00 14.19
N ASP A 80 -0.12 -1.14 15.10
CA ASP A 80 -0.97 -0.47 16.07
C ASP A 80 -1.74 0.67 15.38
N PRO A 81 -3.08 0.60 15.30
CA PRO A 81 -3.87 1.64 14.66
C PRO A 81 -3.82 2.99 15.41
N ASN A 82 -3.29 3.06 16.64
CA ASN A 82 -3.08 4.32 17.36
C ASN A 82 -1.76 5.03 17.03
N ALA A 83 -0.82 4.38 16.35
CA ALA A 83 0.39 5.05 15.84
C ALA A 83 0.07 6.02 14.69
N TYR A 84 -1.16 5.95 14.17
CA TYR A 84 -1.63 6.70 13.02
C TYR A 84 -2.63 7.79 13.45
N ARG A 85 -2.16 9.03 13.49
CA ARG A 85 -3.04 10.21 13.39
C ARG A 85 -2.68 10.88 12.07
N PRO A 86 -3.45 10.67 11.00
CA PRO A 86 -3.20 11.43 9.78
C PRO A 86 -3.26 12.92 10.14
N ALA A 87 -2.43 13.73 9.48
CA ALA A 87 -2.67 15.17 9.43
C ALA A 87 -4.15 15.35 9.05
N ARG A 88 -4.88 16.22 9.76
CA ARG A 88 -6.31 16.44 9.59
C ARG A 88 -6.66 16.40 8.10
N ARG A 89 -7.36 15.35 7.69
CA ARG A 89 -8.03 15.29 6.40
C ARG A 89 -9.47 15.61 6.74
N ASP A 90 -9.85 16.87 6.60
CA ASP A 90 -11.27 17.19 6.56
C ASP A 90 -11.83 16.37 5.39
N SER A 91 -12.83 15.55 5.66
CA SER A 91 -13.56 14.85 4.61
C SER A 91 -14.19 15.91 3.73
N ALA A 92 -13.65 16.08 2.52
CA ALA A 92 -14.31 16.85 1.48
C ALA A 92 -15.67 16.20 1.20
N ASP A 93 -16.70 17.05 1.11
CA ASP A 93 -18.05 16.64 0.74
C ASP A 93 -18.00 15.86 -0.59
N ALA A 94 -18.73 14.74 -0.67
CA ALA A 94 -18.82 13.96 -1.90
C ALA A 94 -19.27 14.86 -3.06
N LEU A 95 -18.46 14.94 -4.12
CA LEU A 95 -18.81 15.65 -5.35
C LEU A 95 -19.96 14.90 -6.06
N ALA A 96 -20.80 15.63 -6.80
CA ALA A 96 -22.05 15.10 -7.34
C ALA A 96 -21.85 14.00 -8.40
N GLU A 97 -22.69 12.97 -8.36
CA GLU A 97 -22.69 11.86 -9.32
C GLU A 97 -22.94 12.35 -10.76
N GLY A 98 -22.13 11.86 -11.70
CA GLY A 98 -22.35 12.02 -13.15
C GLY A 98 -21.73 13.28 -13.79
N GLU A 99 -20.99 14.09 -13.03
CA GLU A 99 -20.13 15.15 -13.58
C GLU A 99 -18.76 14.58 -13.94
N ASP A 100 -18.14 15.07 -15.03
CA ASP A 100 -16.75 14.78 -15.36
C ASP A 100 -15.83 15.59 -14.43
N LEU A 101 -15.05 14.90 -13.60
CA LEU A 101 -14.17 15.50 -12.59
C LEU A 101 -12.70 15.53 -13.04
N THR A 102 -12.39 15.15 -14.27
CA THR A 102 -11.01 15.09 -14.78
C THR A 102 -10.31 16.45 -14.78
N GLU A 103 -11.07 17.55 -14.84
CA GLU A 103 -10.54 18.92 -14.71
C GLU A 103 -9.88 19.20 -13.35
N TYR A 104 -10.24 18.42 -12.33
CA TYR A 104 -9.70 18.53 -10.97
C TYR A 104 -8.51 17.60 -10.73
N GLN A 105 -8.28 16.61 -11.59
CA GLN A 105 -7.17 15.66 -11.47
C GLN A 105 -5.87 16.26 -12.02
N TRP A 106 -5.30 17.24 -11.30
CA TRP A 106 -4.00 17.83 -11.65
C TRP A 106 -2.91 16.77 -11.75
N ASP A 107 -2.96 15.73 -10.92
CA ASP A 107 -2.00 14.63 -10.88
C ASP A 107 -1.99 13.85 -12.19
N LYS A 108 -3.16 13.64 -12.80
CA LYS A 108 -3.30 12.95 -14.07
C LYS A 108 -2.80 13.81 -15.24
N ARG A 109 -3.11 15.11 -15.21
CA ARG A 109 -2.70 16.07 -16.24
C ARG A 109 -1.19 16.34 -16.21
N ASP A 110 -0.60 16.48 -15.02
CA ASP A 110 0.84 16.69 -14.85
C ASP A 110 1.66 15.50 -15.40
N GLN A 111 1.12 14.28 -15.26
CA GLN A 111 1.73 13.05 -15.77
C GLN A 111 1.48 12.79 -17.26
N GLY A 112 0.79 13.70 -17.97
CA GLY A 112 0.51 13.58 -19.40
C GLY A 112 -0.39 12.41 -19.76
N LEU A 113 -1.35 12.06 -18.89
CA LEU A 113 -2.20 10.89 -19.12
C LEU A 113 -3.18 11.00 -20.29
N PRO A 114 -3.78 12.16 -20.60
CA PRO A 114 -4.60 12.27 -21.82
C PRO A 114 -3.84 11.85 -23.07
N GLU A 115 -2.60 12.32 -23.24
CA GLU A 115 -1.71 11.93 -24.34
C GLU A 115 -1.25 10.47 -24.22
N THR A 116 -1.06 9.97 -23.00
CA THR A 116 -0.70 8.57 -22.78
C THR A 116 -1.84 7.63 -23.19
N HIS A 117 -3.09 8.01 -22.91
CA HIS A 117 -4.30 7.24 -23.23
C HIS A 117 -4.63 7.21 -24.72
N ASP A 118 -4.03 8.10 -25.52
CA ASP A 118 -4.04 7.99 -26.99
C ASP A 118 -3.14 6.85 -27.50
N VAL A 119 -2.15 6.41 -26.71
CA VAL A 119 -1.23 5.31 -27.03
C VAL A 119 -1.71 3.99 -26.40
N THR A 120 -2.01 3.99 -25.10
CA THR A 120 -2.50 2.83 -24.35
C THR A 120 -3.28 3.27 -23.12
N ARG A 121 -4.25 2.46 -22.71
CA ARG A 121 -4.98 2.64 -21.45
C ARG A 121 -4.59 1.59 -20.40
N GLY A 122 -3.60 0.74 -20.69
CA GLY A 122 -3.19 -0.35 -19.81
C GLY A 122 -3.95 -1.66 -20.08
N GLU A 123 -4.46 -1.83 -21.31
CA GLU A 123 -5.20 -3.02 -21.72
C GLU A 123 -4.37 -4.29 -21.55
N ASP A 124 -5.04 -5.41 -21.28
CA ASP A 124 -4.44 -6.74 -21.09
C ASP A 124 -3.40 -6.82 -19.95
N THR A 125 -3.48 -5.90 -18.99
CA THR A 125 -2.66 -5.93 -17.77
C THR A 125 -3.51 -6.08 -16.51
N ARG A 126 -2.85 -6.44 -15.42
CA ARG A 126 -3.49 -6.64 -14.11
C ARG A 126 -2.72 -5.99 -12.98
N VAL A 127 -3.41 -5.23 -12.14
CA VAL A 127 -2.85 -4.59 -10.94
C VAL A 127 -3.56 -5.06 -9.68
N ALA A 128 -2.80 -5.65 -8.76
CA ALA A 128 -3.29 -5.95 -7.42
C ALA A 128 -3.21 -4.72 -6.51
N ILE A 129 -4.29 -4.44 -5.78
CA ILE A 129 -4.34 -3.43 -4.73
C ILE A 129 -4.32 -4.15 -3.38
N ILE A 130 -3.19 -4.09 -2.69
CA ILE A 130 -3.00 -4.70 -1.37
C ILE A 130 -3.30 -3.64 -0.31
N ASP A 131 -4.58 -3.52 0.08
CA ASP A 131 -5.07 -2.39 0.88
C ASP A 131 -6.31 -2.76 1.73
N SER A 132 -7.17 -1.79 2.05
CA SER A 132 -8.33 -1.93 2.93
C SER A 132 -9.58 -2.52 2.27
N GLY A 133 -9.51 -2.92 1.00
CA GLY A 133 -10.66 -3.37 0.21
C GLY A 133 -11.06 -2.36 -0.86
N ILE A 134 -11.59 -2.86 -1.97
CA ILE A 134 -12.09 -2.04 -3.08
C ILE A 134 -13.61 -2.12 -3.12
N ALA A 135 -14.29 -0.97 -3.15
CA ALA A 135 -15.71 -0.92 -3.44
C ALA A 135 -15.96 -1.17 -4.93
N ALA A 136 -16.04 -2.44 -5.33
CA ALA A 136 -16.23 -2.84 -6.73
C ALA A 136 -17.58 -2.38 -7.33
N GLY A 137 -18.54 -2.01 -6.47
CA GLY A 137 -19.82 -1.42 -6.89
C GLY A 137 -19.79 0.09 -7.10
N HIS A 138 -18.67 0.77 -6.86
CA HIS A 138 -18.54 2.21 -7.13
C HIS A 138 -18.70 2.46 -8.65
N PRO A 139 -19.47 3.48 -9.10
CA PRO A 139 -19.68 3.74 -10.53
C PRO A 139 -18.38 3.82 -11.34
N ASP A 140 -17.41 4.61 -10.88
CA ASP A 140 -16.09 4.73 -11.53
C ASP A 140 -15.24 3.44 -11.52
N LEU A 141 -15.64 2.39 -10.80
CA LEU A 141 -14.93 1.11 -10.74
C LEU A 141 -15.79 -0.06 -11.25
N GLU A 142 -16.99 0.22 -11.75
CA GLU A 142 -17.91 -0.82 -12.22
C GLU A 142 -17.25 -1.62 -13.34
N GLY A 143 -17.16 -2.93 -13.15
CA GLY A 143 -16.54 -3.85 -14.10
C GLY A 143 -15.00 -3.86 -14.12
N GLN A 144 -14.33 -3.01 -13.34
CA GLN A 144 -12.86 -2.96 -13.30
C GLN A 144 -12.23 -3.99 -12.35
N VAL A 145 -12.95 -4.38 -11.31
CA VAL A 145 -12.43 -5.29 -10.28
C VAL A 145 -12.76 -6.74 -10.61
N ASP A 146 -11.74 -7.57 -10.83
CA ASP A 146 -11.88 -9.02 -10.96
C ASP A 146 -12.09 -9.65 -9.58
N LEU A 147 -13.36 -9.90 -9.24
CA LEU A 147 -13.76 -10.54 -8.00
C LEU A 147 -13.47 -12.05 -7.95
N GLU A 148 -13.23 -12.72 -9.08
CA GLU A 148 -12.86 -14.13 -9.11
C GLU A 148 -11.42 -14.34 -8.63
N LEU A 149 -10.54 -13.39 -8.93
CA LEU A 149 -9.15 -13.37 -8.48
C LEU A 149 -8.92 -12.59 -7.18
N SER A 150 -9.89 -11.78 -6.76
CA SER A 150 -9.80 -11.02 -5.52
C SER A 150 -9.85 -11.94 -4.28
N ARG A 151 -9.09 -11.59 -3.24
CA ARG A 151 -8.99 -12.40 -2.01
C ARG A 151 -8.72 -11.55 -0.78
N SER A 152 -9.43 -11.85 0.31
CA SER A 152 -9.14 -11.25 1.62
C SER A 152 -8.09 -12.06 2.38
N PHE A 153 -7.15 -11.33 2.99
CA PHE A 153 -6.12 -11.77 3.92
C PHE A 153 -6.28 -11.10 5.30
N ALA A 154 -7.34 -10.30 5.47
CA ALA A 154 -7.73 -9.73 6.76
C ALA A 154 -8.26 -10.83 7.67
N ASP A 155 -8.11 -10.64 8.99
CA ASP A 155 -8.54 -11.61 10.00
C ASP A 155 -10.02 -11.37 10.38
N ASP A 156 -10.90 -11.47 9.39
CA ASP A 156 -12.36 -11.28 9.50
C ASP A 156 -13.12 -12.07 8.42
N ASP A 157 -14.46 -12.03 8.50
CA ASP A 157 -15.35 -12.80 7.61
C ASP A 157 -15.99 -11.96 6.49
N TYR A 158 -15.56 -10.71 6.25
CA TYR A 158 -16.23 -9.81 5.30
C TYR A 158 -15.94 -10.11 3.82
N GLY A 159 -14.85 -10.80 3.49
CA GLY A 159 -14.50 -11.12 2.09
C GLY A 159 -13.93 -9.92 1.32
N VAL A 160 -14.26 -9.77 0.03
CA VAL A 160 -13.72 -8.77 -0.91
C VAL A 160 -14.82 -8.07 -1.70
N GLY A 161 -14.47 -7.03 -2.47
CA GLY A 161 -15.42 -6.30 -3.33
C GLY A 161 -16.26 -5.25 -2.58
N GLY A 162 -15.93 -5.02 -1.31
CA GLY A 162 -16.47 -3.93 -0.50
C GLY A 162 -15.36 -3.20 0.24
N PRO A 163 -15.57 -1.94 0.65
CA PRO A 163 -14.59 -1.13 1.38
C PRO A 163 -14.54 -1.55 2.87
N TYR A 164 -14.51 -2.85 3.16
CA TYR A 164 -14.70 -3.40 4.50
C TYR A 164 -13.64 -2.92 5.50
N GLY A 165 -12.38 -2.78 5.07
CA GLY A 165 -11.31 -2.21 5.89
C GLY A 165 -11.28 -0.68 5.92
N GLY A 166 -12.21 -0.03 5.21
CA GLY A 166 -12.33 1.41 5.07
C GLY A 166 -12.19 1.90 3.63
N THR A 167 -12.37 3.21 3.48
CA THR A 167 -12.42 3.91 2.18
C THR A 167 -11.09 3.97 1.40
N HIS A 168 -9.96 3.68 2.05
CA HIS A 168 -8.65 3.99 1.49
C HIS A 168 -8.32 3.18 0.23
N GLY A 169 -8.55 1.86 0.28
CA GLY A 169 -8.30 0.97 -0.85
C GLY A 169 -9.11 1.33 -2.10
N THR A 170 -10.30 1.91 -1.94
CA THR A 170 -11.13 2.39 -3.06
C THR A 170 -10.49 3.62 -3.73
N HIS A 171 -9.94 4.55 -2.96
CA HIS A 171 -9.23 5.72 -3.49
C HIS A 171 -7.95 5.33 -4.21
N VAL A 172 -7.18 4.42 -3.62
CA VAL A 172 -5.99 3.84 -4.23
C VAL A 172 -6.32 3.11 -5.53
N ALA A 173 -7.38 2.30 -5.54
CA ALA A 173 -7.84 1.57 -6.71
C ALA A 173 -8.25 2.52 -7.85
N GLY A 174 -9.01 3.57 -7.55
CA GLY A 174 -9.42 4.54 -8.56
C GLY A 174 -8.26 5.38 -9.12
N ILE A 175 -7.19 5.63 -8.33
CA ILE A 175 -5.96 6.24 -8.88
C ILE A 175 -5.36 5.34 -9.97
N VAL A 176 -5.38 4.02 -9.78
CA VAL A 176 -4.84 3.08 -10.77
C VAL A 176 -5.77 2.93 -11.96
N GLY A 177 -7.05 2.62 -11.73
CA GLY A 177 -7.92 2.08 -12.78
C GLY A 177 -9.39 2.51 -12.69
N ALA A 178 -9.69 3.72 -12.21
CA ALA A 178 -11.01 4.28 -12.43
C ALA A 178 -11.33 4.39 -13.93
N ASN A 179 -12.57 4.07 -14.30
CA ASN A 179 -13.10 4.04 -15.66
C ASN A 179 -12.93 5.40 -16.35
N ASP A 180 -12.68 5.39 -17.65
CA ASP A 180 -12.77 6.59 -18.51
C ASP A 180 -14.06 6.53 -19.33
N ASP A 181 -15.19 6.88 -18.72
CA ASP A 181 -16.52 6.85 -19.35
C ASP A 181 -17.15 8.25 -19.55
N GLY A 182 -16.36 9.30 -19.28
CA GLY A 182 -16.80 10.69 -19.35
C GLY A 182 -17.60 11.16 -18.12
N THR A 183 -17.57 10.40 -17.02
CA THR A 183 -18.10 10.79 -15.71
C THR A 183 -17.12 10.46 -14.60
N GLY A 184 -17.24 11.13 -13.46
CA GLY A 184 -16.41 10.88 -12.29
C GLY A 184 -14.93 11.19 -12.55
N VAL A 185 -14.05 10.38 -11.96
CA VAL A 185 -12.60 10.48 -12.13
C VAL A 185 -12.07 9.40 -13.05
N VAL A 186 -10.88 9.64 -13.64
CA VAL A 186 -10.16 8.65 -14.44
C VAL A 186 -8.91 8.12 -13.72
N GLY A 187 -8.64 6.82 -13.88
CA GLY A 187 -7.43 6.17 -13.41
C GLY A 187 -6.22 6.44 -14.30
N SER A 188 -5.04 6.11 -13.81
CA SER A 188 -3.81 6.18 -14.62
C SER A 188 -3.83 5.17 -15.76
N ALA A 189 -4.32 3.96 -15.51
CA ALA A 189 -4.45 2.86 -16.46
C ALA A 189 -5.91 2.37 -16.49
N PRO A 190 -6.86 3.11 -17.08
CA PRO A 190 -8.29 2.78 -17.04
C PRO A 190 -8.66 1.50 -17.82
N GLY A 191 -7.74 0.89 -18.57
CA GLY A 191 -7.91 -0.40 -19.25
C GLY A 191 -7.32 -1.60 -18.49
N THR A 192 -6.70 -1.39 -17.32
CA THR A 192 -6.12 -2.47 -16.51
C THR A 192 -7.18 -3.14 -15.64
N GLU A 193 -7.07 -4.46 -15.44
CA GLU A 193 -7.90 -5.17 -14.49
C GLU A 193 -7.38 -4.98 -13.07
N LEU A 194 -8.27 -4.63 -12.14
CA LEU A 194 -7.94 -4.48 -10.72
C LEU A 194 -8.24 -5.75 -9.94
N VAL A 195 -7.36 -6.11 -9.01
CA VAL A 195 -7.58 -7.23 -8.07
C VAL A 195 -7.57 -6.71 -6.63
N ASP A 196 -8.66 -6.92 -5.90
CA ASP A 196 -8.80 -6.57 -4.49
C ASP A 196 -8.12 -7.62 -3.60
N LEU A 197 -6.92 -7.28 -3.10
CA LEU A 197 -6.18 -8.11 -2.14
C LEU A 197 -6.24 -7.48 -0.75
N ARG A 198 -7.42 -7.53 -0.13
CA ARG A 198 -7.69 -6.87 1.15
C ARG A 198 -6.85 -7.45 2.31
N VAL A 199 -6.10 -6.59 3.00
CA VAL A 199 -5.26 -6.96 4.16
C VAL A 199 -5.69 -6.31 5.48
N SER A 200 -6.63 -5.36 5.42
CA SER A 200 -7.18 -4.67 6.60
C SER A 200 -8.67 -4.94 6.77
N GLY A 201 -9.09 -5.19 8.01
CA GLY A 201 -10.50 -5.29 8.41
C GLY A 201 -11.07 -3.98 8.95
N PRO A 202 -12.38 -3.88 9.22
CA PRO A 202 -12.96 -2.71 9.87
C PRO A 202 -12.51 -2.61 11.33
N ARG A 203 -12.46 -1.39 11.86
CA ARG A 203 -12.27 -1.15 13.29
C ARG A 203 -13.62 -0.95 13.96
N LEU A 204 -14.17 -2.02 14.55
CA LEU A 204 -15.50 -2.00 15.18
C LEU A 204 -15.50 -1.47 16.63
N GLU A 205 -14.34 -1.26 17.27
CA GLU A 205 -14.25 -0.75 18.65
C GLU A 205 -13.40 0.53 18.76
N SER A 206 -13.98 1.60 19.32
CA SER A 206 -13.25 2.77 19.81
C SER A 206 -12.80 2.51 21.25
N ARG A 207 -11.50 2.30 21.45
CA ARG A 207 -10.94 1.89 22.76
C ARG A 207 -11.02 2.99 23.83
N ASP A 208 -11.32 4.23 23.44
CA ASP A 208 -11.37 5.40 24.31
C ASP A 208 -12.77 6.06 24.40
N GLY A 209 -13.82 5.44 23.87
CA GLY A 209 -15.20 5.95 23.98
C GLY A 209 -15.44 7.30 23.28
N GLY A 210 -14.53 7.71 22.38
CA GLY A 210 -14.74 8.83 21.47
C GLY A 210 -15.33 8.35 20.14
N GLU A 211 -16.03 9.24 19.44
CA GLU A 211 -16.33 9.09 18.02
C GLU A 211 -14.98 9.13 17.26
N LEU A 212 -14.50 7.97 16.83
CA LEU A 212 -13.59 7.94 15.69
C LEU A 212 -14.50 8.10 14.47
N PRO A 213 -14.26 9.06 13.56
CA PRO A 213 -14.95 9.03 12.27
C PRO A 213 -14.74 7.65 11.65
N PRO A 214 -15.70 7.11 10.84
CA PRO A 214 -15.67 5.76 10.25
C PRO A 214 -14.52 5.54 9.24
N THR A 215 -13.48 6.35 9.32
CA THR A 215 -12.48 6.55 8.30
C THR A 215 -11.13 6.13 8.85
N TYR A 216 -10.54 5.17 8.15
CA TYR A 216 -9.11 4.82 8.17
C TYR A 216 -8.68 3.80 9.23
N TRP A 217 -8.71 2.54 8.79
CA TRP A 217 -7.82 1.42 9.14
C TRP A 217 -8.17 0.59 10.38
N GLY A 218 -8.47 -0.69 10.14
CA GLY A 218 -8.39 -1.74 11.15
C GLY A 218 -7.07 -2.53 11.08
N ASP A 219 -7.04 -3.61 11.86
CA ASP A 219 -5.83 -4.38 12.14
C ASP A 219 -5.23 -5.02 10.88
N THR A 220 -3.94 -4.77 10.62
CA THR A 220 -3.18 -5.40 9.53
C THR A 220 -1.93 -6.07 10.10
N TYR A 221 -1.66 -7.28 9.63
CA TYR A 221 -0.49 -8.06 10.00
C TYR A 221 0.52 -8.13 8.88
N TYR A 222 1.79 -8.09 9.24
CA TYR A 222 2.90 -8.18 8.30
C TYR A 222 2.84 -9.44 7.43
N GLY A 223 2.55 -10.60 8.04
CA GLY A 223 2.41 -11.87 7.31
C GLY A 223 1.24 -11.89 6.32
N SER A 224 0.15 -11.14 6.59
CA SER A 224 -0.98 -11.02 5.65
C SER A 224 -0.56 -10.24 4.40
N VAL A 225 0.22 -9.17 4.57
CA VAL A 225 0.77 -8.38 3.44
C VAL A 225 1.73 -9.20 2.60
N LEU A 226 2.63 -9.97 3.24
CA LEU A 226 3.52 -10.87 2.51
C LEU A 226 2.75 -11.95 1.74
N ALA A 227 1.69 -12.50 2.34
CA ALA A 227 0.85 -13.50 1.70
C ALA A 227 0.11 -12.94 0.48
N ALA A 228 -0.45 -11.72 0.60
CA ALA A 228 -1.08 -11.02 -0.51
C ALA A 228 -0.11 -10.76 -1.67
N LEU A 229 1.13 -10.34 -1.38
CA LEU A 229 2.14 -10.11 -2.42
C LEU A 229 2.60 -11.40 -3.11
N VAL A 230 2.73 -12.51 -2.37
CA VAL A 230 2.99 -13.83 -2.99
C VAL A 230 1.83 -14.23 -3.90
N TYR A 231 0.60 -14.08 -3.42
CA TYR A 231 -0.59 -14.43 -4.21
C TYR A 231 -0.74 -13.58 -5.47
N ALA A 232 -0.51 -12.25 -5.39
CA ALA A 232 -0.48 -11.36 -6.55
C ALA A 232 0.49 -11.86 -7.63
N ALA A 233 1.65 -12.36 -7.22
CA ALA A 233 2.63 -12.94 -8.12
C ALA A 233 2.22 -14.30 -8.69
N GLU A 234 1.51 -15.13 -7.92
CA GLU A 234 0.99 -16.42 -8.39
C GLU A 234 -0.12 -16.27 -9.44
N ILE A 235 -0.99 -15.26 -9.30
CA ILE A 235 -2.05 -14.96 -10.27
C ILE A 235 -1.56 -14.09 -11.44
N GLY A 236 -0.27 -13.79 -11.50
CA GLY A 236 0.37 -13.12 -12.62
C GLY A 236 0.03 -11.64 -12.75
N CYS A 237 -0.21 -10.92 -11.65
CA CYS A 237 -0.36 -9.46 -11.72
C CYS A 237 0.93 -8.81 -12.23
N ASP A 238 0.81 -7.81 -13.11
CA ASP A 238 1.93 -7.02 -13.61
C ASP A 238 2.46 -6.08 -12.53
N ALA A 239 1.55 -5.50 -11.74
CA ALA A 239 1.87 -4.68 -10.59
C ALA A 239 1.14 -5.14 -9.32
N ALA A 240 1.75 -4.87 -8.16
CA ALA A 240 1.10 -5.00 -6.86
C ALA A 240 1.38 -3.73 -6.04
N ASN A 241 0.33 -2.96 -5.76
CA ASN A 241 0.44 -1.70 -5.04
C ASN A 241 0.24 -1.90 -3.53
N LEU A 242 1.22 -1.46 -2.73
CA LEU A 242 1.21 -1.49 -1.27
C LEU A 242 1.15 -0.04 -0.74
N SER A 243 -0.03 0.56 -0.77
CA SER A 243 -0.29 1.93 -0.29
C SER A 243 -0.48 2.01 1.23
N LEU A 244 0.21 1.16 1.97
CA LEU A 244 -0.08 0.96 3.38
C LEU A 244 0.31 2.15 4.27
N GLY A 245 0.99 3.19 3.79
CA GLY A 245 1.15 4.46 4.54
C GLY A 245 1.92 4.38 5.87
N TRP A 246 2.37 3.18 6.25
CA TRP A 246 3.21 2.75 7.36
C TRP A 246 4.28 1.80 6.84
N THR A 247 5.36 1.68 7.59
CA THR A 247 6.45 0.76 7.28
C THR A 247 6.89 0.02 8.54
N TRP A 248 7.36 -1.21 8.36
CA TRP A 248 7.99 -1.97 9.43
C TRP A 248 9.51 -1.74 9.39
N ARG A 249 10.06 -1.27 10.50
CA ARG A 249 11.51 -1.17 10.67
C ARG A 249 12.08 -2.48 11.20
N MET A 250 12.97 -3.07 10.42
CA MET A 250 13.57 -4.37 10.70
C MET A 250 15.05 -4.18 11.03
N ARG A 251 15.41 -4.39 12.31
CA ARG A 251 16.82 -4.40 12.73
C ARG A 251 17.51 -5.67 12.23
N GLN A 252 18.79 -5.61 11.87
CA GLN A 252 19.57 -6.74 11.33
C GLN A 252 19.99 -7.78 12.39
N GLU A 253 19.26 -7.84 13.51
CA GLU A 253 19.44 -8.73 14.65
C GLU A 253 18.10 -9.24 15.20
N GLY A 254 18.13 -10.31 15.99
CA GLY A 254 16.93 -10.94 16.53
C GLY A 254 15.91 -11.30 15.45
N TRP A 255 14.63 -11.07 15.73
CA TRP A 255 13.54 -11.27 14.78
C TRP A 255 13.58 -10.34 13.57
N GLY A 256 14.20 -9.16 13.68
CA GLY A 256 14.31 -8.25 12.54
C GLY A 256 15.14 -8.82 11.38
N ARG A 257 16.14 -9.66 11.69
CA ARG A 257 16.85 -10.42 10.66
C ARG A 257 15.92 -11.38 9.92
N PHE A 258 15.07 -12.08 10.67
CA PHE A 258 14.11 -13.03 10.09
C PHE A 258 13.08 -12.31 9.22
N TRP A 259 12.45 -11.24 9.72
CA TRP A 259 11.52 -10.43 8.94
C TRP A 259 12.19 -9.89 7.68
N GLY A 260 13.40 -9.33 7.78
CA GLY A 260 14.16 -8.86 6.62
C GLY A 260 14.42 -9.97 5.59
N GLN A 261 14.80 -11.17 6.03
CA GLN A 261 14.99 -12.31 5.12
C GLN A 261 13.70 -12.76 4.44
N ALA A 262 12.60 -12.85 5.19
CA ALA A 262 11.28 -13.19 4.64
C ALA A 262 10.82 -12.13 3.62
N HIS A 263 10.96 -10.85 3.96
CA HIS A 263 10.64 -9.73 3.11
C HIS A 263 11.37 -9.78 1.76
N GLN A 264 12.69 -9.96 1.81
CA GLN A 264 13.55 -9.99 0.63
C GLN A 264 13.28 -11.24 -0.23
N ARG A 265 12.92 -12.36 0.41
CA ARG A 265 12.53 -13.61 -0.25
C ARG A 265 11.23 -13.42 -1.05
N VAL A 266 10.21 -12.82 -0.44
CA VAL A 266 8.91 -12.52 -1.06
C VAL A 266 9.07 -11.54 -2.22
N GLY A 267 9.74 -10.40 -2.02
CA GLY A 267 9.94 -9.42 -3.10
C GLY A 267 10.75 -9.98 -4.27
N THR A 268 11.78 -10.79 -3.97
CA THR A 268 12.55 -11.48 -5.02
C THR A 268 11.68 -12.46 -5.81
N TYR A 269 10.77 -13.17 -5.16
CA TYR A 269 9.83 -14.07 -5.81
C TYR A 269 8.86 -13.30 -6.72
N ALA A 270 8.21 -12.26 -6.20
CA ALA A 270 7.27 -11.44 -6.98
C ALA A 270 7.91 -10.89 -8.26
N ARG A 271 9.10 -10.27 -8.12
CA ARG A 271 9.88 -9.77 -9.26
C ARG A 271 10.23 -10.86 -10.28
N ARG A 272 10.52 -12.08 -9.83
CA ARG A 272 10.86 -13.21 -10.71
C ARG A 272 9.64 -13.73 -11.48
N GLN A 273 8.44 -13.63 -10.91
CA GLN A 273 7.19 -13.97 -11.60
C GLN A 273 6.74 -12.89 -12.59
N GLY A 274 7.31 -11.69 -12.51
CA GLY A 274 6.97 -10.57 -13.39
C GLY A 274 6.19 -9.46 -12.72
N THR A 275 5.79 -9.64 -11.45
CA THR A 275 5.07 -8.64 -10.65
C THR A 275 6.03 -7.61 -10.08
N LEU A 276 5.89 -6.36 -10.52
CA LEU A 276 6.59 -5.22 -9.96
C LEU A 276 5.73 -4.58 -8.86
N HIS A 277 6.17 -4.66 -7.62
CA HIS A 277 5.42 -4.06 -6.51
C HIS A 277 5.87 -2.63 -6.22
N THR A 278 4.92 -1.77 -5.87
CA THR A 278 5.14 -0.38 -5.50
C THR A 278 4.78 -0.20 -4.03
N HIS A 279 5.56 0.61 -3.31
CA HIS A 279 5.34 0.81 -1.87
C HIS A 279 5.39 2.30 -1.53
N ALA A 280 4.41 2.75 -0.75
CA ALA A 280 4.42 4.09 -0.18
C ALA A 280 5.59 4.25 0.81
N SER A 281 6.43 5.29 0.67
CA SER A 281 7.61 5.46 1.53
C SER A 281 7.28 5.88 2.97
N GLY A 282 6.09 6.45 3.21
CA GLY A 282 5.66 6.92 4.51
C GLY A 282 5.40 8.42 4.61
N ASN A 283 4.71 8.83 5.69
CA ASN A 283 4.15 10.18 5.83
C ASN A 283 4.62 10.92 7.10
N TRP A 284 5.86 10.72 7.56
CA TRP A 284 6.38 11.34 8.80
C TRP A 284 7.45 12.42 8.57
N GLY A 285 7.78 12.73 7.32
CA GLY A 285 8.89 13.64 6.98
C GLY A 285 10.25 13.13 7.46
N GLU A 286 10.34 11.85 7.81
CA GLU A 286 11.54 11.25 8.36
C GLU A 286 12.50 10.80 7.26
N SER A 287 13.78 10.73 7.61
CA SER A 287 14.81 10.22 6.72
C SER A 287 14.91 8.70 6.84
N LEU A 288 14.77 7.96 5.73
CA LEU A 288 15.06 6.52 5.66
C LEU A 288 16.56 6.18 5.74
N GLN A 289 17.43 7.20 5.69
CA GLN A 289 18.87 7.01 5.92
C GLN A 289 19.15 6.83 7.42
N PHE A 290 18.82 5.66 7.95
CA PHE A 290 19.04 5.28 9.34
C PHE A 290 20.46 4.73 9.58
N ASN A 291 20.70 4.23 10.79
CA ASN A 291 21.87 3.43 11.11
C ASN A 291 21.92 2.20 10.18
N ARG A 292 23.14 1.78 9.79
CA ARG A 292 23.38 0.69 8.82
C ARG A 292 22.84 -0.69 9.24
N ASP A 293 22.23 -0.81 10.42
CA ASP A 293 21.67 -2.03 10.97
C ASP A 293 20.13 -2.10 10.88
N GLU A 294 19.47 -1.19 10.15
CA GLU A 294 18.02 -1.22 9.93
C GLU A 294 17.65 -1.26 8.45
N THR A 295 16.49 -1.84 8.14
CA THR A 295 15.89 -1.85 6.80
C THR A 295 14.40 -1.58 6.94
N ASP A 296 13.89 -0.72 6.08
CA ASP A 296 12.47 -0.40 6.03
C ASP A 296 11.70 -1.38 5.14
N SER A 297 10.44 -1.67 5.46
CA SER A 297 9.62 -2.58 4.66
C SER A 297 9.20 -2.01 3.30
N SER A 298 9.43 -0.71 3.05
CA SER A 298 9.31 -0.17 1.70
C SER A 298 10.51 -0.55 0.82
N GLU A 299 11.69 -0.77 1.41
CA GLU A 299 12.94 -1.13 0.73
C GLU A 299 13.00 -2.63 0.37
N THR A 300 11.90 -3.16 -0.16
CA THR A 300 11.78 -4.57 -0.56
C THR A 300 12.60 -4.87 -1.82
N ALA A 301 13.28 -6.03 -1.87
CA ALA A 301 13.96 -6.46 -3.09
C ALA A 301 13.01 -6.47 -4.29
N GLY A 302 13.35 -5.67 -5.30
CA GLY A 302 12.61 -5.65 -6.55
C GLY A 302 11.36 -4.79 -6.54
N GLY A 303 11.05 -4.11 -5.44
CA GLY A 303 9.97 -3.12 -5.37
C GLY A 303 10.44 -1.71 -5.76
N ILE A 304 9.49 -0.78 -5.84
CA ILE A 304 9.74 0.65 -5.99
C ILE A 304 9.23 1.38 -4.74
N THR A 305 10.16 1.91 -3.94
CA THR A 305 9.83 2.82 -2.85
C THR A 305 9.48 4.18 -3.40
N THR A 306 8.25 4.63 -3.14
CA THR A 306 7.67 5.83 -3.76
C THR A 306 7.44 6.94 -2.73
N SER A 307 8.07 8.08 -2.94
CA SER A 307 7.81 9.32 -2.20
C SER A 307 6.69 10.14 -2.84
N SER A 308 6.18 11.10 -2.08
CA SER A 308 5.07 11.96 -2.49
C SER A 308 5.55 13.33 -2.92
N THR A 309 4.90 13.85 -3.97
CA THR A 309 4.97 15.24 -4.42
C THR A 309 3.56 15.82 -4.52
N GLY A 310 3.45 17.14 -4.50
CA GLY A 310 2.19 17.81 -4.79
C GLY A 310 2.39 19.31 -4.88
N PRO A 311 1.50 19.98 -5.63
CA PRO A 311 1.54 21.43 -5.73
C PRO A 311 1.16 22.07 -4.39
N VAL A 312 1.41 23.37 -4.26
CA VAL A 312 1.07 24.10 -3.04
C VAL A 312 0.35 25.39 -3.38
N GLY A 313 -0.70 25.69 -2.62
CA GLY A 313 -1.34 26.99 -2.62
C GLY A 313 -2.12 27.23 -3.89
N PHE A 314 -3.01 26.32 -4.25
CA PHE A 314 -3.98 26.53 -5.32
C PHE A 314 -4.69 27.89 -5.19
N ASP A 315 -4.65 28.67 -6.26
CA ASP A 315 -5.37 29.93 -6.39
C ASP A 315 -6.65 29.71 -7.21
N PRO A 316 -7.84 29.79 -6.62
CA PRO A 316 -9.10 29.55 -7.33
C PRO A 316 -9.44 30.63 -8.36
N ASP A 317 -8.86 31.83 -8.26
CA ASP A 317 -9.13 32.92 -9.22
C ASP A 317 -8.32 32.73 -10.51
N THR A 318 -7.15 32.09 -10.43
CA THR A 318 -6.24 31.91 -11.58
C THR A 318 -6.14 30.45 -12.05
N GLY A 319 -6.47 29.49 -11.19
CA GLY A 319 -6.24 28.06 -11.41
C GLY A 319 -4.77 27.66 -11.33
N GLU A 320 -3.90 28.53 -10.81
CA GLU A 320 -2.46 28.30 -10.70
C GLU A 320 -2.07 27.83 -9.29
N TYR A 321 -0.87 27.25 -9.16
CA TYR A 321 -0.29 26.86 -7.89
C TYR A 321 0.96 27.71 -7.58
N VAL A 322 1.21 27.97 -6.30
CA VAL A 322 2.41 28.68 -5.84
C VAL A 322 3.67 27.83 -6.03
N GLU A 323 3.60 26.54 -5.70
CA GLU A 323 4.65 25.57 -5.98
C GLU A 323 4.14 24.52 -6.98
N PRO A 324 5.02 24.00 -7.85
CA PRO A 324 4.63 23.10 -8.93
C PRO A 324 4.21 21.71 -8.42
N PRO A 325 3.49 20.93 -9.25
CA PRO A 325 3.07 19.55 -8.94
C PRO A 325 4.17 18.61 -8.45
N TYR A 326 5.39 18.79 -8.95
CA TYR A 326 6.55 17.98 -8.61
C TYR A 326 7.27 18.43 -7.33
N ALA A 327 6.77 19.43 -6.60
CA ALA A 327 7.33 19.86 -5.32
C ALA A 327 7.22 18.74 -4.26
N PRO A 328 8.26 18.48 -3.44
CA PRO A 328 8.19 17.42 -2.43
C PRO A 328 7.10 17.70 -1.40
N SER A 329 6.28 16.69 -1.08
CA SER A 329 5.24 16.88 -0.08
C SER A 329 5.84 17.09 1.31
N THR A 330 5.26 17.97 2.13
CA THR A 330 5.81 18.31 3.46
C THR A 330 5.93 17.12 4.41
N TYR A 331 5.05 16.12 4.27
CA TYR A 331 5.04 14.90 5.07
C TYR A 331 5.89 13.77 4.47
N THR A 332 6.41 13.89 3.24
CA THR A 332 6.97 12.72 2.56
C THR A 332 8.22 12.22 3.26
N THR A 333 8.22 10.94 3.61
CA THR A 333 9.43 10.24 4.02
C THR A 333 10.42 10.21 2.85
N HIS A 334 11.72 10.41 3.14
CA HIS A 334 12.74 10.66 2.12
C HIS A 334 14.09 9.97 2.44
N GLY A 335 14.98 9.79 1.46
CA GLY A 335 16.29 9.20 1.72
C GLY A 335 17.10 8.88 0.47
N VAL A 336 18.37 9.30 0.46
CA VAL A 336 19.31 8.94 -0.62
C VAL A 336 19.54 7.44 -0.62
N GLY A 337 19.19 6.78 -1.73
CA GLY A 337 19.34 5.34 -1.89
C GLY A 337 18.21 4.50 -1.28
N ALA A 338 17.23 5.13 -0.61
CA ALA A 338 16.04 4.47 -0.07
C ALA A 338 14.79 4.76 -0.92
N ILE A 339 14.66 5.99 -1.45
CA ILE A 339 13.63 6.33 -2.44
C ILE A 339 14.10 5.91 -3.83
N ASP A 340 13.22 5.24 -4.57
CA ASP A 340 13.43 4.86 -5.97
C ASP A 340 12.85 5.90 -6.92
N LEU A 341 11.60 6.33 -6.69
CA LEU A 341 10.88 7.33 -7.49
C LEU A 341 10.04 8.26 -6.62
N ALA A 342 9.76 9.45 -7.12
CA ALA A 342 8.72 10.33 -6.61
C ALA A 342 7.53 10.35 -7.57
N ALA A 343 6.30 10.46 -7.05
CA ALA A 343 5.09 10.54 -7.86
C ALA A 343 4.04 11.49 -7.23
N PRO A 344 3.01 11.92 -7.98
CA PRO A 344 1.93 12.74 -7.45
C PRO A 344 1.21 12.07 -6.27
N GLY A 345 1.28 12.66 -5.09
CA GLY A 345 0.60 12.17 -3.89
C GLY A 345 -0.10 13.25 -3.08
N GLY A 346 -0.04 14.52 -3.51
CA GLY A 346 -0.70 15.65 -2.84
C GLY A 346 0.15 16.35 -1.79
N GLN A 347 -0.38 17.39 -1.14
CA GLN A 347 0.38 18.17 -0.14
C GLN A 347 -0.13 18.04 1.29
N GLY A 348 -1.41 17.69 1.49
CA GLY A 348 -2.04 17.67 2.81
C GLY A 348 -2.10 19.05 3.45
N GLY A 349 -2.16 20.09 2.61
CA GLY A 349 -2.14 21.50 2.98
C GLY A 349 -3.53 22.10 3.24
N GLU A 350 -3.61 23.43 3.16
CA GLU A 350 -4.85 24.20 3.40
C GLU A 350 -5.89 24.02 2.30
N TYR A 351 -5.45 23.85 1.04
CA TYR A 351 -6.33 23.70 -0.11
C TYR A 351 -6.46 22.22 -0.49
N GLU A 352 -7.69 21.74 -0.59
CA GLU A 352 -7.95 20.35 -1.00
C GLU A 352 -7.49 20.08 -2.45
N GLN A 353 -7.47 21.11 -3.30
CA GLN A 353 -6.99 21.05 -4.68
C GLN A 353 -5.48 20.85 -4.80
N ASP A 354 -4.74 20.96 -3.69
CA ASP A 354 -3.33 20.56 -3.59
C ASP A 354 -3.18 19.02 -3.41
N ASN A 355 -4.29 18.30 -3.21
CA ASN A 355 -4.33 16.86 -2.93
C ASN A 355 -4.81 16.08 -4.16
N VAL A 356 -4.91 14.75 -4.07
CA VAL A 356 -5.35 13.89 -5.17
C VAL A 356 -6.85 13.59 -5.04
N LEU A 357 -7.65 14.01 -6.03
CA LEU A 357 -9.07 13.67 -6.12
C LEU A 357 -9.24 12.26 -6.67
N ASN A 358 -9.99 11.43 -5.96
CA ASN A 358 -10.37 10.12 -6.47
C ASN A 358 -11.61 9.54 -5.78
N ALA A 359 -12.11 8.42 -6.32
CA ALA A 359 -13.24 7.66 -5.82
C ALA A 359 -13.03 7.25 -4.35
N ILE A 360 -14.10 7.29 -3.57
CA ILE A 360 -14.14 6.82 -2.18
C ILE A 360 -15.41 6.02 -1.95
N ALA A 361 -15.38 5.18 -0.93
CA ALA A 361 -16.56 4.50 -0.47
C ALA A 361 -16.54 4.42 1.05
N ILE A 362 -17.54 5.02 1.68
CA ILE A 362 -17.67 5.05 3.13
C ILE A 362 -18.54 3.85 3.53
N PRO A 363 -17.97 2.82 4.17
CA PRO A 363 -18.76 1.67 4.60
C PRO A 363 -19.70 2.05 5.75
N ASP A 364 -20.92 1.52 5.70
CA ASP A 364 -21.89 1.59 6.79
C ASP A 364 -21.96 0.24 7.51
N PHE A 365 -21.88 0.28 8.84
CA PHE A 365 -21.93 -0.89 9.71
C PHE A 365 -22.95 -0.68 10.83
N GLY A 366 -23.76 -1.70 11.10
CA GLY A 366 -24.67 -1.75 12.24
C GLY A 366 -23.94 -1.82 13.58
N GLU A 367 -24.68 -1.63 14.67
CA GLU A 367 -24.14 -1.70 16.04
C GLU A 367 -23.52 -3.07 16.39
N ASP A 368 -23.90 -4.12 15.66
CA ASP A 368 -23.40 -5.49 15.80
C ASP A 368 -22.28 -5.83 14.81
N GLY A 369 -21.82 -4.87 14.01
CA GLY A 369 -20.81 -5.07 12.97
C GLY A 369 -21.35 -5.67 11.67
N GLU A 370 -22.67 -5.79 11.50
CA GLU A 370 -23.25 -6.16 10.20
C GLU A 370 -22.92 -5.09 9.16
N TYR A 371 -22.45 -5.49 7.98
CA TYR A 371 -22.21 -4.57 6.87
C TYR A 371 -23.53 -4.21 6.18
N LEU A 372 -23.88 -2.93 6.18
CA LEU A 372 -25.16 -2.43 5.68
C LEU A 372 -25.09 -1.89 4.25
N GLY A 373 -23.88 -1.66 3.75
CA GLY A 373 -23.63 -1.08 2.43
C GLY A 373 -22.50 -0.05 2.48
N ALA A 374 -22.36 0.75 1.43
CA ALA A 374 -21.44 1.87 1.41
C ALA A 374 -22.03 3.04 0.62
N ASP A 375 -21.71 4.25 1.05
CA ASP A 375 -21.95 5.46 0.30
C ASP A 375 -20.76 5.73 -0.62
N TYR A 376 -21.04 5.89 -1.91
CA TYR A 376 -20.04 6.17 -2.95
C TYR A 376 -19.88 7.66 -3.17
N GLY A 377 -18.70 8.09 -3.61
CA GLY A 377 -18.42 9.49 -3.92
C GLY A 377 -16.95 9.71 -4.22
N HIS A 378 -16.52 10.97 -4.17
CA HIS A 378 -15.14 11.35 -4.45
C HIS A 378 -14.59 12.21 -3.32
N ALA A 379 -13.28 12.09 -3.05
CA ALA A 379 -12.61 12.93 -2.06
C ALA A 379 -11.16 13.21 -2.42
N TRP A 380 -10.68 14.32 -1.88
CA TRP A 380 -9.30 14.78 -1.95
C TRP A 380 -8.47 14.15 -0.84
N LEU A 381 -7.51 13.27 -1.17
CA LEU A 381 -6.58 12.68 -0.21
C LEU A 381 -5.13 13.00 -0.58
N ALA A 382 -4.28 13.10 0.45
CA ALA A 382 -2.86 13.31 0.26
C ALA A 382 -2.02 12.34 1.07
N GLY A 383 -1.08 11.65 0.43
CA GLY A 383 -0.12 10.78 1.06
C GLY A 383 0.80 10.10 0.06
N THR A 384 1.89 9.51 0.53
CA THR A 384 2.67 8.53 -0.25
C THR A 384 1.81 7.35 -0.72
N SER A 385 0.71 7.08 -0.01
CA SER A 385 -0.35 6.15 -0.42
C SER A 385 -1.10 6.53 -1.69
N MET A 386 -1.11 7.81 -2.07
CA MET A 386 -1.67 8.30 -3.34
C MET A 386 -0.58 8.36 -4.44
N ALA A 387 0.69 8.44 -4.06
CA ALA A 387 1.83 8.41 -5.00
C ALA A 387 2.19 7.01 -5.51
N ALA A 388 2.28 6.02 -4.62
CA ALA A 388 2.57 4.63 -4.99
C ALA A 388 1.64 4.05 -6.09
N PRO A 389 0.31 4.31 -6.10
CA PRO A 389 -0.58 3.78 -7.13
C PRO A 389 -0.40 4.48 -8.48
N GLN A 390 0.11 5.73 -8.52
CA GLN A 390 0.49 6.35 -9.81
C GLN A 390 1.59 5.52 -10.50
N VAL A 391 2.58 5.07 -9.72
CA VAL A 391 3.65 4.21 -10.24
C VAL A 391 3.09 2.85 -10.66
N ALA A 392 2.15 2.27 -9.90
CA ALA A 392 1.52 1.00 -10.28
C ALA A 392 0.73 1.13 -11.60
N GLY A 393 0.01 2.24 -11.80
CA GLY A 393 -0.63 2.56 -13.07
C GLY A 393 0.37 2.70 -14.21
N ALA A 394 1.50 3.39 -13.98
CA ALA A 394 2.57 3.49 -14.98
C ALA A 394 3.20 2.12 -15.34
N VAL A 395 3.30 1.19 -14.37
CA VAL A 395 3.71 -0.20 -14.65
C VAL A 395 2.74 -0.87 -15.61
N ALA A 396 1.42 -0.77 -15.38
CA ALA A 396 0.39 -1.32 -16.26
C ALA A 396 0.46 -0.71 -17.67
N LEU A 397 0.58 0.61 -17.79
CA LEU A 397 0.69 1.28 -19.09
C LEU A 397 1.94 0.82 -19.87
N VAL A 398 3.11 0.79 -19.23
CA VAL A 398 4.35 0.30 -19.86
C VAL A 398 4.23 -1.16 -20.26
N LYS A 399 3.59 -2.00 -19.44
CA LYS A 399 3.39 -3.41 -19.72
C LYS A 399 2.40 -3.67 -20.87
N SER A 400 1.41 -2.80 -21.05
CA SER A 400 0.46 -2.91 -22.16
C SER A 400 1.14 -2.65 -23.52
N VAL A 401 2.09 -1.70 -23.59
CA VAL A 401 2.84 -1.44 -24.84
C VAL A 401 4.03 -2.38 -25.07
N ASP A 402 4.63 -2.91 -24.00
CA ASP A 402 5.67 -3.96 -24.06
C ASP A 402 5.33 -5.15 -23.16
N GLU A 403 4.41 -5.98 -23.61
CA GLU A 403 3.98 -7.21 -22.92
C GLU A 403 5.16 -8.16 -22.58
N ARG A 404 6.27 -8.08 -23.32
CA ARG A 404 7.44 -8.95 -23.11
C ARG A 404 8.40 -8.42 -22.06
N ALA A 405 8.25 -7.17 -21.63
CA ALA A 405 9.05 -6.60 -20.56
C ALA A 405 8.84 -7.39 -19.27
N ASN A 406 9.93 -7.88 -18.68
CA ASN A 406 9.89 -8.38 -17.30
C ASN A 406 9.93 -7.21 -16.31
N ALA A 407 9.61 -7.47 -15.03
CA ALA A 407 9.58 -6.47 -13.97
C ALA A 407 10.83 -5.57 -13.90
N ASN A 408 12.04 -6.10 -14.17
CA ASN A 408 13.26 -5.27 -14.15
C ASN A 408 13.34 -4.32 -15.35
N GLN A 409 12.85 -4.74 -16.51
CA GLN A 409 12.82 -3.89 -17.70
C GLN A 409 11.84 -2.75 -17.51
N VAL A 410 10.63 -3.05 -17.01
CA VAL A 410 9.62 -2.03 -16.67
C VAL A 410 10.19 -1.04 -15.66
N ARG A 411 10.74 -1.53 -14.54
CA ARG A 411 11.40 -0.68 -13.53
C ARG A 411 12.50 0.20 -14.17
N THR A 412 13.33 -0.37 -15.03
CA THR A 412 14.42 0.37 -15.69
C THR A 412 13.88 1.46 -16.61
N THR A 413 12.78 1.21 -17.33
CA THR A 413 12.12 2.22 -18.16
C THR A 413 11.62 3.37 -17.30
N LEU A 414 10.83 3.07 -16.25
CA LEU A 414 10.33 4.10 -15.31
C LEU A 414 11.47 4.93 -14.69
N GLU A 415 12.54 4.26 -14.22
CA GLU A 415 13.68 4.94 -13.60
C GLU A 415 14.54 5.75 -14.59
N ARG A 416 14.59 5.36 -15.87
CA ARG A 416 15.40 6.04 -16.90
C ARG A 416 14.72 7.30 -17.41
N THR A 417 13.40 7.28 -17.53
CA THR A 417 12.62 8.42 -18.04
C THR A 417 12.33 9.44 -16.95
N ALA A 418 12.33 9.02 -15.68
CA ALA A 418 12.22 9.92 -14.55
C ALA A 418 13.38 10.93 -14.46
N SER A 419 13.07 12.16 -14.03
CA SER A 419 14.05 13.24 -13.89
C SER A 419 13.98 13.91 -12.52
N VAL A 420 15.12 14.34 -11.97
CA VAL A 420 15.16 15.06 -10.69
C VAL A 420 15.08 16.56 -11.00
N PRO A 421 14.07 17.29 -10.50
CA PRO A 421 14.00 18.74 -10.69
C PRO A 421 15.23 19.44 -10.11
N ASP A 422 15.77 20.42 -10.83
CA ASP A 422 17.03 21.10 -10.48
C ASP A 422 16.93 21.87 -9.15
N GLU A 423 15.73 22.32 -8.81
CA GLU A 423 15.40 23.10 -7.62
C GLU A 423 15.29 22.26 -6.33
N TYR A 424 15.20 20.93 -6.42
CA TYR A 424 14.95 20.08 -5.26
C TYR A 424 16.04 19.02 -5.01
N GLU A 425 16.15 18.59 -3.75
CA GLU A 425 17.16 17.63 -3.34
C GLU A 425 16.83 16.20 -3.80
N ARG A 426 17.83 15.49 -4.35
CA ARG A 426 17.72 14.09 -4.81
C ARG A 426 17.15 13.11 -3.76
N LYS A 427 17.28 13.41 -2.46
CA LYS A 427 16.78 12.56 -1.37
C LYS A 427 15.27 12.30 -1.45
N TYR A 428 14.52 13.20 -2.09
CA TYR A 428 13.08 13.05 -2.30
C TYR A 428 12.73 12.26 -3.56
N TYR A 429 13.62 12.20 -4.56
CA TYR A 429 13.26 11.72 -5.90
C TYR A 429 13.90 10.39 -6.28
N GLY A 430 14.94 9.96 -5.58
CA GLY A 430 15.63 8.72 -5.94
C GLY A 430 16.25 8.81 -7.33
N ARG A 431 15.62 8.19 -8.32
CA ARG A 431 15.95 8.28 -9.75
C ARG A 431 15.34 9.49 -10.43
N GLY A 432 14.18 9.94 -9.98
CA GLY A 432 13.49 11.11 -10.50
C GLY A 432 12.02 11.15 -10.11
N TYR A 433 11.37 12.22 -10.49
CA TYR A 433 9.93 12.33 -10.58
C TYR A 433 9.42 11.47 -11.74
N LEU A 434 8.36 10.71 -11.50
CA LEU A 434 7.70 9.88 -12.50
C LEU A 434 7.30 10.73 -13.72
N ASP A 435 7.61 10.21 -14.90
CA ASP A 435 7.17 10.74 -16.19
C ASP A 435 6.51 9.60 -16.95
N THR A 436 5.18 9.52 -16.80
CA THR A 436 4.38 8.40 -17.29
C THR A 436 4.33 8.38 -18.81
N LEU A 437 4.10 9.53 -19.45
CA LEU A 437 4.10 9.65 -20.91
C LEU A 437 5.45 9.25 -21.49
N ALA A 438 6.56 9.78 -20.98
CA ALA A 438 7.89 9.43 -21.49
C ALA A 438 8.22 7.94 -21.29
N ALA A 439 7.76 7.32 -20.18
CA ALA A 439 7.95 5.89 -19.95
C ALA A 439 7.21 5.04 -20.99
N VAL A 440 5.97 5.40 -21.34
CA VAL A 440 5.18 4.71 -22.36
C VAL A 440 5.80 4.88 -23.75
N GLU A 441 6.21 6.11 -24.10
CA GLU A 441 6.90 6.38 -25.37
C GLU A 441 8.23 5.61 -25.50
N ASP A 442 9.02 5.55 -24.44
CA ASP A 442 10.28 4.79 -24.39
C ASP A 442 10.03 3.28 -24.56
N ALA A 443 8.97 2.75 -23.96
CA ALA A 443 8.60 1.34 -24.05
C ALA A 443 8.02 0.95 -25.42
N ALA A 444 7.18 1.80 -26.02
CA ALA A 444 6.63 1.58 -27.37
C ALA A 444 7.74 1.53 -28.45
N GLY A 445 8.85 2.25 -28.22
CA GLY A 445 9.99 2.34 -29.11
C GLY A 445 9.72 3.21 -30.35
N PRO A 446 10.75 3.53 -31.16
CA PRO A 446 10.57 4.39 -32.32
C PRO A 446 9.69 3.73 -33.40
N GLY A 447 8.47 4.25 -33.58
CA GLY A 447 7.61 3.95 -34.73
C GLY A 447 6.44 2.98 -34.51
N ARG A 448 5.99 2.79 -33.26
CA ARG A 448 4.68 2.18 -33.01
C ARG A 448 3.73 3.28 -32.52
N PRO A 449 2.73 3.67 -33.36
CA PRO A 449 1.69 4.59 -32.93
C PRO A 449 0.83 3.97 -31.84
#